data_AF-A0A6C0IJC6-F1
#
_entry.id   AF-A0A6C0IJC6-F1
#
_cell.length_a   1.000
_cell.length_b   1.000
_cell.length_c   1.000
_cell.angle_alpha   90.00
_cell.angle_beta   90.00
_cell.angle_gamma   90.00
#
_symmetry.space_group_name_H-M   'P 1'
#
loop_
_entity.id
_entity.type
_entity.pdbx_description
1 polymer ?
#
loop_
_entity_poly.entity_id
_entity_poly.type
_entity_poly.pdbx_seq_one_letter_code
_entity_poly.pdbx_strand_id
1 'polypeptide(L)'
;MDRFYSIVLIVAIIVLIVILAYIGMQISSNAGQDTPYPPQHGHCPDYWESIERNNINVCQIPSANDEDPHPNLGSIYENGQVTLTTDSTPGYDEISNTIDFDDKKWYTGPCMKKKWANQFSIIWDGVSNYNDC
;
A
#
# COMPACT_ATOMS: atom_id res chain seq x y z
N MET A 1 -64.63 -2.35 5.84
CA MET A 1 -63.37 -3.06 5.53
C MET A 1 -62.29 -2.09 5.08
N ASP A 2 -62.64 -1.01 4.38
CA ASP A 2 -61.65 -0.08 3.79
C ASP A 2 -60.85 0.73 4.82
N ARG A 3 -61.47 1.19 5.92
CA ARG A 3 -60.78 2.03 6.92
C ARG A 3 -59.60 1.33 7.61
N PHE A 4 -59.72 0.03 7.90
CA PHE A 4 -58.65 -0.73 8.53
C PHE A 4 -57.46 -0.93 7.57
N TYR A 5 -57.72 -1.35 6.33
CA TYR A 5 -56.67 -1.52 5.33
C TYR A 5 -55.98 -0.20 4.97
N SER A 6 -56.71 0.90 4.84
CA SER A 6 -56.13 2.22 4.60
C SER A 6 -55.22 2.69 5.73
N ILE A 7 -55.59 2.46 7.00
CA ILE A 7 -54.73 2.81 8.15
C ILE A 7 -53.44 1.99 8.11
N VAL A 8 -53.53 0.67 7.87
CA VAL A 8 -52.36 -0.22 7.80
C VAL A 8 -51.41 0.21 6.68
N LEU A 9 -51.93 0.54 5.50
CA LEU A 9 -51.12 1.01 4.38
C LEU A 9 -50.42 2.35 4.67
N ILE A 10 -51.12 3.30 5.29
CA ILE A 10 -50.52 4.59 5.66
C ILE A 10 -49.39 4.40 6.68
N VAL A 11 -49.62 3.58 7.71
CA VAL A 11 -48.59 3.29 8.73
C VAL A 11 -47.39 2.58 8.10
N ALA A 12 -47.63 1.59 7.22
CA ALA A 12 -46.55 0.88 6.52
C ALA A 12 -45.69 1.82 5.66
N ILE A 13 -46.29 2.78 4.97
CA ILE A 13 -45.55 3.77 4.17
C ILE A 13 -44.72 4.69 5.06
N ILE A 14 -45.26 5.16 6.18
CA ILE A 14 -44.52 6.02 7.12
C ILE A 14 -43.31 5.27 7.68
N VAL A 15 -43.51 4.02 8.12
CA VAL A 15 -42.43 3.16 8.63
C VAL A 15 -41.37 2.93 7.55
N LEU A 16 -41.79 2.67 6.31
CA LEU A 16 -40.87 2.49 5.18
C LEU A 16 -40.01 3.74 4.93
N ILE A 17 -40.62 4.94 4.93
CA ILE A 17 -39.89 6.20 4.74
C ILE A 17 -38.85 6.41 5.86
N VAL A 18 -39.21 6.15 7.12
CA VAL A 18 -38.30 6.29 8.26
C VAL A 18 -37.10 5.35 8.15
N ILE A 19 -37.33 4.08 7.76
CA ILE A 19 -36.25 3.10 7.56
C ILE A 19 -35.31 3.53 6.43
N LEU A 20 -35.86 3.95 5.29
CA LEU A 20 -35.05 4.40 4.14
C LEU A 20 -34.25 5.67 4.47
N ALA A 21 -34.83 6.62 5.22
CA ALA A 21 -34.12 7.82 5.66
C ALA A 21 -32.95 7.46 6.60
N TYR A 22 -33.15 6.54 7.54
CA TYR A 22 -32.08 6.08 8.44
C TYR A 22 -30.92 5.42 7.69
N ILE A 23 -31.22 4.51 6.76
CA ILE A 23 -30.20 3.85 5.92
C ILE A 23 -29.48 4.90 5.05
N GLY A 24 -30.21 5.84 4.46
CA GLY A 24 -29.63 6.92 3.65
C GLY A 24 -28.64 7.79 4.44
N MET A 25 -28.97 8.14 5.69
CA MET A 25 -28.07 8.90 6.56
C MET A 25 -26.79 8.12 6.89
N GLN A 26 -26.89 6.81 7.17
CA GLN A 26 -25.73 5.97 7.48
C GLN A 26 -24.81 5.74 6.27
N ILE A 27 -25.37 5.65 5.07
CA ILE A 27 -24.56 5.56 3.83
C ILE A 27 -23.83 6.88 3.61
N SER A 28 -24.48 8.02 3.87
CA SER A 28 -23.88 9.34 3.71
C SER A 28 -22.76 9.65 4.71
N SER A 29 -22.80 9.10 5.93
CA SER A 29 -21.76 9.37 6.94
C SER A 29 -20.45 8.64 6.66
N ASN A 30 -20.49 7.53 5.94
CA ASN A 30 -19.32 6.72 5.60
C ASN A 30 -18.84 6.96 4.16
N ALA A 31 -19.57 7.76 3.37
CA ALA A 31 -19.15 8.18 2.04
C ALA A 31 -18.01 9.20 2.14
N GLY A 32 -16.76 8.75 1.99
CA GLY A 32 -15.59 9.62 1.98
C GLY A 32 -14.69 9.55 3.21
N GLN A 33 -14.74 8.47 4.00
CA GLN A 33 -13.52 8.10 4.72
C GLN A 33 -12.52 7.60 3.68
N ASP A 34 -11.75 8.54 3.12
CA ASP A 34 -10.57 8.28 2.28
C ASP A 34 -9.51 7.64 3.16
N THR A 35 -9.76 6.43 3.65
CA THR A 35 -8.72 5.62 4.27
C THR A 35 -7.69 5.37 3.17
N PRO A 36 -6.41 5.67 3.42
CA PRO A 36 -5.36 5.46 2.44
C PRO A 36 -5.41 4.02 1.90
N TYR A 37 -5.40 3.90 0.58
CA TYR A 37 -5.38 2.62 -0.12
C TYR A 37 -4.00 2.40 -0.74
N PRO A 38 -3.45 1.19 -0.62
CA PRO A 38 -3.93 0.07 0.20
C PRO A 38 -3.65 0.29 1.71
N PRO A 39 -4.43 -0.33 2.62
CA PRO A 39 -4.31 -0.12 4.06
C PRO A 39 -3.07 -0.79 4.68
N GLN A 40 -2.45 -1.73 3.97
CA GLN A 40 -1.25 -2.45 4.39
C GLN A 40 -0.34 -2.66 3.19
N HIS A 41 0.95 -2.82 3.46
CA HIS A 41 1.98 -3.06 2.47
C HIS A 41 3.00 -4.06 3.00
N GLY A 42 3.68 -4.76 2.08
CA GLY A 42 4.80 -5.64 2.45
C GLY A 42 5.99 -4.84 2.98
N HIS A 43 6.80 -5.47 3.84
CA HIS A 43 8.03 -4.86 4.38
C HIS A 43 9.10 -4.60 3.30
N CYS A 44 9.23 -5.55 2.37
CA CYS A 44 10.13 -5.49 1.24
C CYS A 44 9.36 -5.35 -0.08
N PRO A 45 10.01 -4.88 -1.15
CA PRO A 45 9.46 -4.95 -2.49
C PRO A 45 9.03 -6.36 -2.88
N ASP A 46 8.12 -6.47 -3.84
CA ASP A 46 7.56 -7.76 -4.21
C ASP A 46 8.65 -8.70 -4.72
N TYR A 47 8.60 -9.97 -4.32
CA TYR A 47 9.60 -11.01 -4.61
C TYR A 47 10.98 -10.81 -3.95
N TRP A 48 11.23 -9.72 -3.21
CA TRP A 48 12.46 -9.56 -2.46
C TRP A 48 12.40 -10.33 -1.15
N GLU A 49 13.53 -10.91 -0.74
CA GLU A 49 13.62 -11.67 0.50
C GLU A 49 13.89 -10.74 1.69
N SER A 50 13.11 -10.90 2.76
CA SER A 50 13.40 -10.27 4.04
C SER A 50 14.34 -11.16 4.86
N ILE A 51 15.49 -10.63 5.24
CA ILE A 51 16.48 -11.33 6.06
C ILE A 51 16.73 -10.58 7.37
N GLU A 52 17.02 -11.30 8.44
CA GLU A 52 17.41 -10.69 9.72
C GLU A 52 18.93 -10.41 9.73
N ARG A 53 19.31 -9.16 9.98
CA ARG A 53 20.69 -8.72 10.17
C ARG A 53 20.76 -7.83 11.39
N ASN A 54 21.69 -8.08 12.32
CA ASN A 54 21.84 -7.24 13.52
C ASN A 54 20.53 -7.00 14.29
N ASN A 55 19.66 -8.01 14.38
CA ASN A 55 18.33 -7.93 15.00
C ASN A 55 17.34 -6.95 14.35
N ILE A 56 17.57 -6.59 13.08
CA ILE A 56 16.63 -5.84 12.24
C ILE A 56 16.30 -6.64 10.97
N ASN A 57 15.07 -6.53 10.49
CA ASN A 57 14.65 -7.14 9.22
C ASN A 57 15.00 -6.20 8.08
N VAL A 58 15.87 -6.63 7.19
CA VAL A 58 16.31 -5.88 6.01
C VAL A 58 15.93 -6.63 4.74
N CYS A 59 15.86 -5.90 3.63
CA CYS A 59 15.50 -6.48 2.34
C CYS A 59 16.77 -6.78 1.54
N GLN A 60 16.96 -8.04 1.17
CA GLN A 60 18.08 -8.47 0.34
C GLN A 60 17.86 -8.00 -1.10
N ILE A 61 18.84 -7.28 -1.67
CA ILE A 61 18.78 -6.91 -3.09
C ILE A 61 19.01 -8.19 -3.93
N PRO A 62 18.07 -8.55 -4.82
CA PRO A 62 18.20 -9.74 -5.65
C PRO A 62 19.31 -9.59 -6.69
N SER A 63 20.05 -10.66 -6.97
CA SER A 63 21.11 -10.65 -7.98
C SER A 63 20.55 -10.45 -9.39
N ALA A 64 21.25 -9.64 -10.21
CA ALA A 64 21.00 -9.56 -11.64
C ALA A 64 21.70 -10.74 -12.35
N ASN A 65 20.96 -11.82 -12.60
CA ASN A 65 21.44 -12.99 -13.34
C ASN A 65 20.70 -13.10 -14.68
N ASP A 66 21.43 -13.31 -15.78
CA ASP A 66 20.84 -13.49 -17.11
C ASP A 66 20.16 -14.87 -17.28
N GLU A 67 20.63 -15.89 -16.56
CA GLU A 67 20.11 -17.26 -16.63
C GLU A 67 18.81 -17.45 -15.85
N ASP A 68 18.63 -16.70 -14.77
CA ASP A 68 17.42 -16.69 -13.93
C ASP A 68 17.07 -15.24 -13.57
N PRO A 69 16.42 -14.50 -14.49
CA PRO A 69 16.09 -13.10 -14.29
C PRO A 69 15.08 -12.94 -13.16
N HIS A 70 15.48 -12.23 -12.12
CA HIS A 70 14.56 -11.93 -11.02
C HIS A 70 13.44 -10.99 -11.51
N PRO A 71 12.16 -11.27 -11.17
CA PRO A 71 11.01 -10.57 -11.77
C PRO A 71 10.89 -9.10 -11.38
N ASN A 72 11.63 -8.66 -10.36
CA ASN A 72 11.53 -7.32 -9.80
C ASN A 72 12.90 -6.70 -9.49
N LEU A 73 13.75 -6.55 -10.52
CA LEU A 73 15.05 -5.88 -10.41
C LEU A 73 14.98 -4.38 -10.73
N GLY A 74 14.00 -3.96 -11.54
CA GLY A 74 13.88 -2.58 -11.96
C GLY A 74 15.15 -2.05 -12.64
N SER A 75 15.50 -0.80 -12.36
CA SER A 75 16.68 -0.10 -12.90
C SER A 75 17.77 0.16 -11.86
N ILE A 76 17.89 -0.70 -10.84
CA ILE A 76 18.91 -0.58 -9.79
C ILE A 76 20.28 -1.13 -10.20
N TYR A 77 20.38 -1.75 -11.38
CA TYR A 77 21.60 -2.31 -11.94
C TYR A 77 22.00 -1.60 -13.24
N GLU A 78 23.28 -1.27 -13.37
CA GLU A 78 23.89 -0.78 -14.61
C GLU A 78 25.22 -1.51 -14.82
N ASN A 79 25.41 -2.10 -16.00
CA ASN A 79 26.59 -2.92 -16.32
C ASN A 79 26.90 -4.04 -15.30
N GLY A 80 25.85 -4.62 -14.70
CA GLY A 80 25.97 -5.69 -13.69
C GLY A 80 26.35 -5.21 -12.30
N GLN A 81 26.48 -3.89 -12.07
CA GLN A 81 26.73 -3.31 -10.75
C GLN A 81 25.48 -2.59 -10.22
N VAL A 82 25.27 -2.65 -8.91
CA VAL A 82 24.21 -1.91 -8.24
C VAL A 82 24.53 -0.41 -8.30
N THR A 83 23.58 0.42 -8.76
CA THR A 83 23.73 1.88 -8.89
C THR A 83 23.21 2.65 -7.68
N LEU A 84 22.70 1.94 -6.67
CA LEU A 84 22.16 2.53 -5.45
C LEU A 84 23.29 3.17 -4.63
N THR A 85 22.96 4.28 -3.96
CA THR A 85 23.86 4.97 -3.04
C THR A 85 23.10 5.24 -1.75
N THR A 86 23.81 5.56 -0.66
CA THR A 86 23.17 5.94 0.61
C THR A 86 22.40 7.26 0.53
N ASP A 87 22.64 8.06 -0.51
CA ASP A 87 21.89 9.29 -0.82
C ASP A 87 20.61 9.00 -1.61
N SER A 88 20.66 8.07 -2.57
CA SER A 88 19.50 7.70 -3.39
C SER A 88 18.58 6.69 -2.69
N THR A 89 19.14 5.88 -1.79
CA THR A 89 18.47 4.80 -1.08
C THR A 89 18.85 4.82 0.41
N PRO A 90 18.03 5.45 1.25
CA PRO A 90 18.22 5.38 2.69
C PRO A 90 18.20 3.92 3.21
N GLY A 91 19.06 3.62 4.18
CA GLY A 91 19.23 2.28 4.72
C GLY A 91 19.99 1.30 3.82
N TYR A 92 20.52 1.73 2.68
CA TYR A 92 21.35 0.87 1.82
C TYR A 92 22.70 0.55 2.47
N ASP A 93 23.03 -0.74 2.54
CA ASP A 93 24.33 -1.26 2.94
C ASP A 93 25.01 -1.96 1.74
N GLU A 94 26.05 -1.32 1.23
CA GLU A 94 26.84 -1.78 0.08
C GLU A 94 27.57 -3.10 0.35
N ILE A 95 27.99 -3.35 1.60
CA ILE A 95 28.77 -4.55 1.95
C ILE A 95 27.87 -5.77 1.99
N SER A 96 26.68 -5.64 2.57
CA SER A 96 25.72 -6.74 2.67
C SER A 96 24.75 -6.81 1.49
N ASN A 97 24.75 -5.80 0.62
CA ASN A 97 23.81 -5.64 -0.49
C ASN A 97 22.34 -5.71 0.00
N THR A 98 22.04 -5.00 1.08
CA THR A 98 20.72 -4.96 1.71
C THR A 98 20.20 -3.54 1.84
N ILE A 99 18.88 -3.39 2.01
CA ILE A 99 18.24 -2.10 2.28
C ILE A 99 17.37 -2.24 3.54
N ASP A 100 17.59 -1.35 4.50
CA ASP A 100 16.68 -1.12 5.62
C ASP A 100 15.63 -0.07 5.24
N PHE A 101 14.42 -0.51 4.88
CA PHE A 101 13.31 0.40 4.59
C PHE A 101 12.64 0.99 5.83
N ASP A 102 13.06 0.59 7.04
CA ASP A 102 12.63 1.22 8.30
C ASP A 102 13.63 2.27 8.82
N ASP A 103 14.70 2.55 8.05
CA ASP A 103 15.62 3.65 8.35
C ASP A 103 14.83 4.97 8.52
N LYS A 104 15.13 5.70 9.60
CA LYS A 104 14.48 6.98 9.96
C LYS A 104 14.53 8.04 8.86
N LYS A 105 15.47 7.91 7.91
CA LYS A 105 15.59 8.76 6.74
C LYS A 105 14.44 8.56 5.73
N TRP A 106 13.63 7.51 5.84
CA TRP A 106 12.34 7.36 5.14
C TRP A 106 11.22 8.19 5.79
N TYR A 107 11.49 9.48 6.09
CA TYR A 107 10.70 10.31 7.01
C TYR A 107 9.24 10.57 6.58
N THR A 108 8.91 10.54 5.28
CA THR A 108 7.50 10.60 4.83
C THR A 108 6.86 9.22 4.67
N GLY A 109 7.46 8.17 5.22
CA GLY A 109 6.96 6.80 5.19
C GLY A 109 6.66 6.29 3.77
N PRO A 110 5.44 5.77 3.50
CA PRO A 110 5.07 5.19 2.22
C PRO A 110 5.33 6.09 1.01
N CYS A 111 5.24 7.42 1.14
CA CYS A 111 5.38 8.33 -0.01
C CYS A 111 6.79 8.45 -0.56
N MET A 112 7.80 8.40 0.29
CA MET A 112 9.19 8.39 -0.18
C MET A 112 9.55 7.01 -0.73
N LYS A 113 9.10 5.94 -0.07
CA LYS A 113 9.25 4.57 -0.57
C LYS A 113 8.59 4.42 -1.94
N LYS A 114 7.41 5.02 -2.16
CA LYS A 114 6.71 5.10 -3.45
C LYS A 114 7.52 5.83 -4.50
N LYS A 115 8.06 7.02 -4.18
CA LYS A 115 8.92 7.78 -5.10
C LYS A 115 10.15 6.99 -5.51
N TRP A 116 10.81 6.33 -4.55
CA TRP A 116 11.96 5.47 -4.78
C TRP A 116 11.59 4.27 -5.66
N ALA A 117 10.52 3.55 -5.32
CA ALA A 117 10.07 2.39 -6.08
C ALA A 117 9.74 2.78 -7.53
N ASN A 118 9.04 3.89 -7.73
CA ASN A 118 8.72 4.40 -9.07
C ASN A 118 9.96 4.89 -9.84
N GLN A 119 10.91 5.54 -9.16
CA GLN A 119 12.17 5.98 -9.76
C GLN A 119 12.99 4.81 -10.31
N PHE A 120 13.06 3.71 -9.54
CA PHE A 120 13.80 2.52 -9.91
C PHE A 120 12.96 1.46 -10.62
N SER A 121 11.70 1.75 -10.95
CA SER A 121 10.77 0.78 -11.57
C SER A 121 10.65 -0.54 -10.79
N ILE A 122 10.69 -0.44 -9.46
CA ILE A 122 10.51 -1.55 -8.51
C ILE A 122 9.02 -1.71 -8.19
N ILE A 123 8.55 -2.94 -8.31
CA ILE A 123 7.19 -3.34 -7.94
C ILE A 123 7.15 -3.51 -6.42
N TRP A 124 6.23 -2.84 -5.76
CA TRP A 124 6.03 -2.96 -4.33
C TRP A 124 4.56 -2.74 -4.02
N ASP A 125 3.77 -3.81 -4.11
CA ASP A 125 2.35 -3.74 -3.80
C ASP A 125 2.17 -3.25 -2.36
N GLY A 126 1.29 -2.27 -2.19
CA GLY A 126 1.19 -1.56 -0.94
C GLY A 126 1.78 -0.16 -0.94
N VAL A 127 2.89 0.02 -1.68
CA VAL A 127 3.72 1.23 -1.64
C VAL A 127 3.70 1.95 -2.99
N SER A 128 3.99 1.26 -4.09
CA SER A 128 4.05 1.90 -5.42
C SER A 128 2.68 2.43 -5.87
N ASN A 129 1.60 1.78 -5.43
CA ASN A 129 0.20 2.13 -5.68
C ASN A 129 -0.46 2.94 -4.54
N TYR A 130 0.28 3.29 -3.48
CA TYR A 130 -0.27 4.02 -2.34
C TYR A 130 -0.81 5.40 -2.75
N ASN A 131 -2.05 5.70 -2.39
CA ASN A 131 -2.78 6.86 -2.93
C ASN A 131 -2.79 8.10 -2.02
N ASP A 132 -2.24 8.03 -0.81
CA ASP A 132 -2.21 9.14 0.15
C ASP A 132 -0.82 9.79 0.20
N CYS A 133 -0.41 10.27 -0.98
CA CYS A 133 0.75 11.11 -1.26
C CYS A 133 0.32 12.22 -2.24
#